data_AF-A0A919B7B6-F1
#
_entry.id   AF-A0A919B7B6-F1
#
_cell.length_a   1.000
_cell.length_b   1.000
_cell.length_c   1.000
_cell.angle_alpha   90.00
_cell.angle_beta   90.00
_cell.angle_gamma   90.00
#
_symmetry.space_group_name_H-M   'P 1'
#
loop_
_entity.id
_entity.type
_entity.pdbx_description
1 polymer ?
#
loop_
_entity_poly.entity_id
_entity_poly.type
_entity_poly.pdbx_seq_one_letter_code
_entity_poly.pdbx_strand_id
1 'polypeptide(L)' 'MGLVHAWRMQKLVSEARAAHARGDRTFTAGFDIDPAARVPMRKIRKEIDLIVDAVEAIGWKCVQVQPFLHSVDIGFVRAR' A
#
# COMPACT_ATOMS: atom_id res chain seq x y z
N MET A 1 13.40 4.99 9.63
CA MET A 1 12.72 4.84 8.33
C MET A 1 13.70 5.36 7.29
N GLY A 2 14.37 4.48 6.55
CA GLY A 2 15.47 4.85 5.64
C GLY A 2 14.98 5.36 4.28
N LEU A 3 15.84 6.05 3.54
CA LEU A 3 15.55 6.64 2.21
C LEU A 3 14.79 5.70 1.24
N VAL A 4 15.07 4.40 1.29
CA VAL A 4 14.41 3.34 0.49
C VAL A 4 12.90 3.29 0.75
N HIS A 5 12.47 3.49 1.98
CA HIS A 5 11.07 3.44 2.39
C HIS A 5 10.27 4.64 1.88
N ALA A 6 10.83 5.85 1.99
CA ALA A 6 10.19 7.06 1.47
C ALA A 6 10.05 7.02 -0.06
N TRP A 7 11.06 6.51 -0.76
CA TRP A 7 11.01 6.33 -2.21
C TRP A 7 9.96 5.30 -2.65
N ARG A 8 9.86 4.17 -1.94
CA ARG A 8 8.87 3.12 -2.22
C ARG A 8 7.44 3.65 -2.03
N MET A 9 7.23 4.46 -0.99
CA MET A 9 5.94 5.12 -0.73
C MET A 9 5.59 6.14 -1.83
N GLN A 10 6.54 7.00 -2.22
CA GLN A 10 6.32 7.97 -3.30
C GLN A 10 5.99 7.29 -4.63
N LYS A 11 6.67 6.18 -4.96
CA LYS A 11 6.38 5.41 -6.16
C LYS A 11 4.96 4.84 -6.13
N LEU A 12 4.57 4.22 -5.02
CA LEU A 12 3.23 3.64 -4.82
C LEU A 12 2.13 4.69 -4.96
N VAL A 13 2.30 5.86 -4.33
CA VAL A 13 1.35 6.98 -4.45
C VAL A 13 1.28 7.51 -5.89
N SER A 14 2.41 7.59 -6.59
CA SER A 14 2.45 8.00 -7.99
C SER A 14 1.72 7.01 -8.90
N GLU A 15 1.93 5.70 -8.69
CA GLU A 15 1.24 4.63 -9.42
C GLU A 15 -0.26 4.62 -9.14
N ALA A 16 -0.67 4.81 -7.88
CA ALA A 16 -2.08 4.91 -7.49
C ALA A 16 -2.75 6.13 -8.15
N ARG A 17 -2.07 7.28 -8.19
CA ARG A 17 -2.57 8.49 -8.86
C ARG A 17 -2.66 8.29 -10.37
N ALA A 18 -1.66 7.66 -10.99
CA ALA A 18 -1.69 7.36 -12.42
C ALA A 18 -2.82 6.38 -12.77
N ALA A 19 -3.00 5.32 -11.99
CA ALA A 19 -4.11 4.37 -12.15
C ALA A 19 -5.48 5.06 -12.02
N HIS A 20 -5.62 5.96 -11.05
CA HIS A 20 -6.86 6.71 -10.86
C HIS A 20 -7.14 7.63 -12.06
N ALA A 21 -6.10 8.31 -12.57
CA ALA A 21 -6.19 9.19 -13.72
C ALA A 21 -6.51 8.42 -15.03
N ARG A 22 -6.03 7.18 -15.17
CA ARG A 22 -6.40 6.29 -16.30
C ARG A 22 -7.85 5.79 -16.23
N GLY A 23 -8.50 5.92 -15.08
CA GLY A 23 -9.85 5.42 -14.87
C GLY A 23 -9.91 3.95 -14.45
N ASP A 24 -8.81 3.40 -13.93
CA ASP A 24 -8.77 2.03 -13.41
C ASP A 24 -9.81 1.88 -12.28
N ARG A 25 -10.52 0.73 -12.26
CA ARG A 25 -11.58 0.46 -11.27
C ARG A 25 -11.03 -0.06 -9.94
N THR A 26 -9.87 -0.68 -10.01
CA THR A 26 -9.21 -1.37 -8.90
C THR A 26 -7.73 -1.06 -8.93
N PHE A 27 -7.12 -0.97 -7.75
CA PHE A 27 -5.69 -0.80 -7.58
C PHE A 27 -5.23 -1.72 -6.45
N THR A 28 -4.08 -2.36 -6.63
CA THR A 28 -3.50 -3.23 -5.60
C THR A 28 -2.13 -2.69 -5.25
N ALA A 29 -1.89 -2.49 -3.96
CA ALA A 29 -0.59 -2.12 -3.43
C ALA A 29 -0.06 -3.26 -2.57
N GLY A 30 1.22 -3.59 -2.72
CA GLY A 30 1.85 -4.61 -1.89
C GLY A 30 3.25 -4.23 -1.46
N PHE A 31 3.66 -4.76 -0.31
CA PHE A 31 5.03 -4.64 0.17
C PHE A 31 5.53 -5.95 0.77
N ASP A 32 6.81 -6.21 0.54
CA ASP A 32 7.49 -7.38 1.10
C ASP A 32 7.88 -7.13 2.55
N ILE A 33 7.61 -8.12 3.39
CA ILE A 33 8.09 -8.24 4.75
C ILE A 33 9.35 -9.09 4.71
N ASP A 34 10.47 -8.54 5.18
CA ASP A 34 11.68 -9.33 5.37
C ASP A 34 11.47 -10.37 6.48
N PRO A 35 11.46 -11.68 6.16
CA PRO A 35 11.27 -12.73 7.16
C PRO A 35 12.48 -12.87 8.10
N ALA A 36 13.68 -12.49 7.66
CA ALA A 36 14.89 -12.56 8.48
C ALA A 36 14.90 -11.47 9.56
N ALA A 37 14.28 -10.32 9.30
CA ALA A 37 14.26 -9.18 10.22
C ALA A 37 13.27 -9.34 11.41
N ARG A 38 12.48 -10.43 11.47
CA ARG A 38 11.42 -10.66 12.48
C ARG A 38 10.62 -9.39 12.79
N VAL A 39 10.06 -8.78 11.75
CA VAL A 39 9.35 -7.50 11.88
C VAL A 39 8.12 -7.69 12.79
N PRO A 40 7.97 -6.89 13.87
CA PRO A 40 6.81 -6.98 14.74
C PRO A 40 5.52 -6.64 13.97
N MET A 41 4.46 -7.42 14.21
CA MET A 41 3.15 -7.21 13.59
C MET A 41 2.62 -5.77 13.75
N ARG A 42 2.95 -5.10 14.87
CA ARG A 42 2.60 -3.69 15.10
C ARG A 42 3.23 -2.73 14.09
N LYS A 43 4.46 -3.00 13.62
CA LYS A 43 5.11 -2.18 12.59
C LYS A 43 4.48 -2.41 11.23
N ILE A 44 4.16 -3.67 10.91
CA ILE A 44 3.44 -4.03 9.68
C ILE A 44 2.08 -3.33 9.64
N ARG A 45 1.33 -3.34 10.74
CA ARG A 45 0.04 -2.64 10.82
C ARG A 45 0.17 -1.13 10.59
N LYS A 46 1.13 -0.48 11.25
CA LYS A 46 1.40 0.96 11.02
C LYS A 46 1.73 1.25 9.57
N GLU A 47 2.44 0.36 8.90
CA GLU A 47 2.77 0.50 7.49
C GLU A 47 1.52 0.43 6.60
N ILE A 48 0.66 -0.56 6.86
CA ILE A 48 -0.62 -0.71 6.18
C ILE A 48 -1.46 0.55 6.36
N ASP A 49 -1.57 1.07 7.59
CA ASP A 49 -2.33 2.28 7.88
C ASP A 49 -1.79 3.48 7.09
N LEU A 50 -0.47 3.67 7.02
CA LEU A 50 0.16 4.74 6.23
C LEU A 50 -0.11 4.61 4.73
N ILE A 51 -0.05 3.39 4.18
CA ILE A 51 -0.33 3.13 2.76
C ILE A 51 -1.81 3.42 2.47
N VAL A 52 -2.71 2.94 3.32
CA VAL A 52 -4.15 3.15 3.18
C VAL A 52 -4.46 4.64 3.19
N ASP A 53 -4.00 5.38 4.20
CA ASP A 53 -4.28 6.82 4.31
C ASP A 53 -3.81 7.61 3.08
N ALA A 54 -2.61 7.31 2.57
CA ALA A 54 -2.06 8.02 1.41
C ALA A 54 -2.80 7.69 0.10
N VAL A 55 -3.22 6.44 -0.06
CA VAL A 55 -3.94 5.98 -1.26
C VAL A 55 -5.39 6.44 -1.22
N GLU A 56 -6.05 6.41 -0.06
CA GLU A 56 -7.41 6.92 0.10
C GLU A 56 -7.51 8.43 -0.14
N ALA A 57 -6.47 9.20 0.24
CA ALA A 57 -6.39 10.63 -0.08
C ALA A 57 -6.40 10.96 -1.59
N ILE A 58 -6.11 9.98 -2.46
CA ILE A 58 -6.15 10.13 -3.92
C ILE A 58 -7.57 9.90 -4.49
N GLY A 59 -8.49 9.31 -3.70
CA GLY A 59 -9.82 8.90 -4.17
C GLY A 59 -9.95 7.39 -4.37
N TRP A 60 -9.10 6.60 -3.73
CA TRP A 60 -9.27 5.16 -3.61
C TRP A 60 -9.96 4.83 -2.28
N LYS A 61 -10.46 3.60 -2.14
CA LYS A 61 -11.06 3.08 -0.91
C LYS A 61 -10.51 1.70 -0.65
N CYS A 62 -9.92 1.49 0.52
CA CYS A 62 -9.41 0.18 0.92
C CYS A 62 -10.59 -0.78 1.13
N VAL A 63 -10.52 -1.95 0.49
CA VAL A 63 -11.55 -3.00 0.63
C VAL A 63 -10.99 -4.29 1.22
N GLN A 64 -9.68 -4.50 1.13
CA GLN A 64 -9.08 -5.75 1.56
C GLN A 64 -7.61 -5.59 1.90
N VAL A 65 -7.18 -6.26 2.96
CA VAL A 65 -5.76 -6.44 3.32
C VAL A 65 -5.54 -7.94 3.52
N GLN A 66 -4.63 -8.54 2.76
CA GLN A 66 -4.30 -9.96 2.84
C GLN A 66 -2.80 -10.16 3.01
N PRO A 67 -2.36 -10.94 4.01
CA PRO A 67 -0.99 -11.43 4.06
C PRO A 67 -0.78 -12.53 3.02
N PHE A 68 0.32 -12.45 2.26
CA PHE A 68 0.71 -13.46 1.29
C PHE A 68 2.17 -13.87 1.53
N LEU A 69 2.38 -14.98 2.24
CA LEU A 69 3.71 -15.51 2.60
C LEU A 69 4.63 -14.45 3.28
N HIS A 70 5.46 -13.77 2.48
CA HIS A 70 6.43 -12.76 2.89
C HIS A 70 6.06 -11.37 2.35
N SER A 71 4.81 -11.14 1.97
CA SER A 71 4.29 -9.85 1.53
C SER A 71 2.92 -9.58 2.13
N VAL A 72 2.49 -8.32 2.06
CA VAL A 72 1.12 -7.90 2.32
C VAL A 72 0.58 -7.29 1.04
N ASP A 73 -0.61 -7.73 0.62
CA ASP A 73 -1.36 -7.15 -0.48
C ASP A 73 -2.57 -6.37 0.07
N ILE A 74 -2.76 -5.17 -0.44
CA ILE A 74 -3.83 -4.26 -0.08
C ILE A 74 -4.62 -3.94 -1.35
N GLY A 75 -5.89 -4.34 -1.36
CA GLY A 75 -6.82 -4.09 -2.45
C GLY A 75 -7.60 -2.81 -2.23
N PHE A 76 -7.63 -1.98 -3.27
CA PHE A 76 -8.37 -0.73 -3.32
C PHE A 76 -9.36 -0.73 -4.49
N VAL A 77 -10.51 -0.12 -4.26
CA VAL A 77 -11.48 0.22 -5.31
C VAL A 77 -11.58 1.74 -5.43
N ARG A 78 -11.93 2.23 -6.61
CA ARG A 78 -12.12 3.67 -6.80
C ARG A 78 -13.28 4.16 -5.93
N ALA A 79 -13.04 5.19 -5.11
CA ALA A 79 -14.10 5.89 -4.40
C ALA A 79 -14.92 6.69 -5.43
N ARG A 80 -16.23 6.54 -5.36
CA ARG A 80 -17.17 7.13 -6.32
C ARG A 80 -17.23 8.64 -6.22
#